data_AF-A0A0S7X1Q4-F1
#
_entry.id   AF-A0A0S7X1Q4-F1
#
_cell.length_a   1.000
_cell.length_b   1.000
_cell.length_c   1.000
_cell.angle_alpha   90.00
_cell.angle_beta   90.00
_cell.angle_gamma   90.00
#
_symmetry.space_group_name_H-M   'P 1'
#
loop_
_entity.id
_entity.type
_entity.pdbx_description
1 polymer ?
#
loop_
_entity_poly.entity_id
_entity_poly.type
_entity_poly.pdbx_seq_one_letter_code
_entity_poly.pdbx_strand_id
1 'polypeptide(L)'
;MSKTKLPQIIGKIVDTYDSEDGINHIEGPNLPSRDRVVEIAINFLNVLFPGYYEKQELSKGNVTYYIWEKIAFIYHHLSRETFKSLQSTYGKQEEEKKLIGRSIEITFVILN
;
A
#
# COMPACT_ATOMS: atom_id res chain seq x y z
N MET A 1 -40.79 -19.98 3.47
CA MET A 1 -39.97 -18.81 3.09
C MET A 1 -39.16 -19.18 1.86
N SER A 2 -39.40 -18.50 0.74
CA SER A 2 -38.70 -18.77 -0.53
C SER A 2 -37.20 -18.56 -0.35
N LYS A 3 -36.39 -19.61 -0.54
CA LYS A 3 -34.94 -19.49 -0.61
C LYS A 3 -34.62 -18.68 -1.87
N THR A 4 -34.35 -17.39 -1.72
CA THR A 4 -33.88 -16.52 -2.80
C THR A 4 -32.57 -17.09 -3.36
N LYS A 5 -32.45 -17.16 -4.69
CA LYS A 5 -31.27 -17.74 -5.38
C LYS A 5 -29.94 -17.06 -4.98
N LEU A 6 -29.99 -15.78 -4.63
CA LEU A 6 -28.81 -14.98 -4.33
C LEU A 6 -28.03 -15.48 -3.09
N PRO A 7 -28.64 -15.71 -1.91
CA PRO A 7 -27.99 -16.36 -0.79
C PRO A 7 -27.31 -17.70 -1.11
N GLN A 8 -27.90 -18.52 -2.00
CA GLN A 8 -27.30 -19.79 -2.39
C GLN A 8 -26.06 -19.62 -3.26
N ILE A 9 -26.08 -18.64 -4.17
CA ILE A 9 -24.91 -18.29 -5.00
C ILE A 9 -23.80 -17.72 -4.12
N ILE A 10 -24.14 -16.80 -3.21
CA ILE A 10 -23.17 -16.22 -2.27
C ILE A 10 -22.54 -17.32 -1.42
N GLY A 11 -23.34 -18.23 -0.84
CA GLY A 11 -22.83 -19.35 -0.06
C GLY A 11 -21.82 -20.18 -0.85
N LYS A 12 -22.18 -20.61 -2.06
CA LYS A 12 -21.26 -21.38 -2.92
C LYS A 12 -19.96 -20.65 -3.25
N ILE A 13 -20.00 -19.32 -3.43
CA ILE A 13 -18.79 -18.53 -3.69
C ILE A 13 -17.93 -18.46 -2.42
N VAL A 14 -18.55 -18.19 -1.26
CA VAL A 14 -17.83 -18.13 0.02
C VAL A 14 -17.20 -19.49 0.35
N ASP A 15 -17.91 -20.59 0.09
CA ASP A 15 -17.38 -21.95 0.28
C ASP A 15 -16.13 -22.22 -0.57
N THR A 16 -15.92 -21.52 -1.70
CA THR A 16 -14.68 -21.65 -2.49
C THR A 16 -13.48 -21.00 -1.83
N TYR A 17 -13.67 -20.05 -0.91
CA TYR A 17 -12.56 -19.40 -0.23
C TYR A 17 -11.90 -20.29 0.83
N ASP A 18 -12.63 -21.29 1.35
CA ASP A 18 -12.09 -22.29 2.28
C ASP A 18 -11.28 -23.39 1.55
N SER A 19 -11.19 -23.35 0.22
CA SER A 19 -10.37 -24.29 -0.55
C SER A 19 -8.88 -23.97 -0.37
N GLU A 20 -8.04 -24.99 -0.17
CA GLU A 20 -6.60 -24.86 0.10
C GLU A 20 -5.76 -24.37 -1.11
N ASP A 21 -6.39 -23.83 -2.16
CA ASP A 21 -5.74 -23.45 -3.42
C ASP A 21 -4.80 -22.22 -3.31
N GLY A 22 -4.54 -21.72 -2.10
CA GLY A 22 -3.48 -20.73 -1.81
C GLY A 22 -3.75 -19.31 -2.33
N ILE A 23 -4.89 -19.07 -2.99
CA ILE A 23 -5.30 -17.75 -3.50
C ILE A 23 -5.97 -16.92 -2.40
N ASN A 24 -6.55 -17.57 -1.39
CA ASN A 24 -7.26 -16.88 -0.33
C ASN A 24 -6.31 -16.31 0.74
N HIS A 25 -6.28 -14.98 0.85
CA HIS A 25 -5.52 -14.23 1.87
C HIS A 25 -6.44 -13.52 2.86
N ILE A 26 -7.70 -13.94 3.01
CA ILE A 26 -8.67 -13.31 3.93
C ILE A 26 -8.14 -13.28 5.38
N GLU A 27 -7.30 -14.24 5.78
CA GLU A 27 -6.63 -14.27 7.10
C GLU A 27 -5.09 -14.18 7.02
N GLY A 28 -4.54 -13.87 5.84
CA GLY A 28 -3.10 -13.86 5.57
C GLY A 28 -2.35 -12.65 6.16
N PRO A 29 -1.00 -12.64 6.11
CA PRO A 29 -0.22 -11.47 6.48
C PRO A 29 -0.69 -10.24 5.68
N ASN A 30 -0.62 -9.06 6.30
CA ASN A 30 -1.02 -7.80 5.66
C ASN A 30 -0.25 -7.60 4.35
N LEU A 31 -0.88 -7.91 3.21
CA LEU A 31 -0.30 -7.72 1.89
C LEU A 31 -0.18 -6.23 1.55
N PRO A 32 0.80 -5.84 0.73
CA PRO A 32 0.89 -4.48 0.23
C PRO A 32 -0.39 -4.10 -0.54
N SER A 33 -0.88 -2.89 -0.28
CA SER A 33 -2.09 -2.35 -0.92
C SER A 33 -1.74 -1.77 -2.28
N ARG A 34 -2.34 -2.33 -3.34
CA ARG A 34 -2.23 -1.79 -4.70
C ARG A 34 -2.58 -0.31 -4.76
N ASP A 35 -3.71 0.09 -4.17
CA ASP A 35 -4.17 1.48 -4.22
C ASP A 35 -3.19 2.41 -3.50
N ARG A 36 -2.62 1.96 -2.37
CA ARG A 36 -1.59 2.73 -1.67
C ARG A 36 -0.32 2.89 -2.51
N VAL A 37 0.11 1.84 -3.20
CA VAL A 37 1.27 1.90 -4.11
C VAL A 37 1.02 2.88 -5.26
N VAL A 38 -0.19 2.88 -5.84
CA VAL A 38 -0.58 3.87 -6.86
C VAL A 38 -0.55 5.29 -6.31
N GLU A 39 -1.09 5.52 -5.11
CA GLU A 39 -1.03 6.84 -4.45
C GLU A 39 0.41 7.30 -4.21
N ILE A 40 1.30 6.41 -3.75
CA ILE A 40 2.72 6.71 -3.55
C ILE A 40 3.36 7.12 -4.89
N ALA A 41 3.13 6.37 -5.96
CA ALA A 41 3.67 6.66 -7.28
C ALA A 41 3.20 8.04 -7.82
N ILE A 42 1.93 8.37 -7.61
CA ILE A 42 1.39 9.69 -7.96
C ILE A 42 2.07 10.80 -7.15
N ASN A 43 2.31 10.59 -5.85
CA ASN A 43 3.02 11.58 -5.04
C ASN A 43 4.48 11.77 -5.50
N PHE A 44 5.17 10.70 -5.95
CA PHE A 44 6.48 10.86 -6.60
C PHE A 44 6.41 11.71 -7.86
N LEU A 45 5.42 11.48 -8.73
CA LEU A 45 5.22 12.29 -9.93
C LEU A 45 4.99 13.77 -9.59
N ASN A 46 4.21 14.05 -8.55
CA ASN A 46 3.98 15.41 -8.05
C ASN A 46 5.26 16.08 -7.52
N VAL A 47 6.17 15.32 -6.92
CA VAL A 47 7.49 15.82 -6.49
C VAL A 47 8.40 16.10 -7.68
N LEU A 48 8.41 15.21 -8.68
CA LEU A 48 9.24 15.34 -9.87
C LEU A 48 8.76 16.45 -10.81
N PHE A 49 7.44 16.67 -10.87
CA PHE A 49 6.80 17.60 -11.79
C PHE A 49 5.79 18.51 -11.06
N PRO A 50 6.25 19.34 -10.11
CA PRO A 50 5.36 20.20 -9.34
C PRO A 50 4.70 21.24 -10.25
N GLY A 51 3.37 21.28 -10.23
CA GLY A 51 2.52 22.16 -11.05
C GLY A 51 1.99 21.52 -12.34
N TYR A 52 2.32 20.25 -12.62
CA TYR A 52 1.84 19.55 -13.82
C TYR A 52 0.56 18.74 -13.61
N TYR A 53 0.41 18.08 -12.45
CA TYR A 53 -0.69 17.15 -12.17
C TYR A 53 -1.70 17.70 -11.14
N GLU A 54 -1.43 18.88 -10.59
CA GLU A 54 -2.17 19.48 -9.49
C GLU A 54 -3.47 20.14 -9.95
N LYS A 55 -4.50 20.03 -9.11
CA LYS A 55 -5.75 20.80 -9.28
C LYS A 55 -5.64 22.23 -8.76
N GLN A 56 -4.62 22.52 -7.93
CA GLN A 56 -4.41 23.84 -7.33
C GLN A 56 -3.21 24.54 -7.98
N GLU A 57 -3.26 25.86 -8.04
CA GLU A 57 -2.11 26.65 -8.50
C GLU A 57 -0.95 26.55 -7.50
N LEU A 58 0.17 26.02 -7.98
CA LEU A 58 1.43 26.09 -7.26
C LEU A 58 2.10 27.44 -7.54
N SER A 59 2.70 28.01 -6.50
CA SER A 59 3.51 29.22 -6.58
C SER A 59 4.84 29.01 -5.87
N LYS A 60 5.80 29.91 -6.14
CA LYS A 60 7.08 29.90 -5.41
C LYS A 60 6.91 30.07 -3.89
N GLY A 61 5.83 30.70 -3.44
CA GLY A 61 5.54 30.92 -2.03
C GLY A 61 5.01 29.68 -1.29
N ASN A 62 4.44 28.70 -2.01
CA ASN A 62 3.82 27.51 -1.40
C ASN A 62 4.46 26.18 -1.81
N VAL A 63 5.31 26.15 -2.85
CA VAL A 63 5.95 24.92 -3.36
C VAL A 63 6.72 24.16 -2.28
N THR A 64 7.42 24.85 -1.38
CA THR A 64 8.18 24.20 -0.30
C THR A 64 7.27 23.40 0.62
N TYR A 65 6.14 23.97 1.03
CA TYR A 65 5.16 23.28 1.89
C TYR A 65 4.50 22.11 1.17
N TYR A 66 4.19 22.30 -0.11
CA TYR A 66 3.66 21.26 -0.97
C TYR A 66 4.60 20.06 -1.06
N ILE A 67 5.88 20.28 -1.37
CA ILE A 67 6.87 19.20 -1.46
C ILE A 67 7.07 18.51 -0.10
N TRP A 68 7.09 19.27 0.99
CA TRP A 68 7.14 18.70 2.35
C TRP A 68 6.00 17.72 2.61
N GLU A 69 4.77 18.09 2.27
CA GLU A 69 3.60 17.22 2.42
C GLU A 69 3.76 15.93 1.61
N LYS A 70 4.18 16.03 0.33
CA LYS A 70 4.35 14.86 -0.54
C LYS A 70 5.46 13.93 -0.07
N ILE A 71 6.60 14.47 0.35
CA ILE A 71 7.72 13.66 0.87
C ILE A 71 7.34 12.97 2.18
N ALA A 72 6.67 13.67 3.10
CA ALA A 72 6.19 13.06 4.34
C ALA A 72 5.20 11.92 4.07
N PHE A 73 4.26 12.12 3.14
CA PHE A 73 3.33 11.08 2.69
C PHE A 73 4.09 9.88 2.12
N ILE A 74 5.00 10.10 1.17
CA ILE A 74 5.79 9.05 0.53
C ILE A 74 6.56 8.26 1.59
N TYR A 75 7.29 8.93 2.48
CA TYR A 75 8.07 8.28 3.52
C TYR A 75 7.21 7.33 4.38
N HIS A 76 6.12 7.83 4.95
CA HIS A 76 5.29 7.02 5.85
C HIS A 76 4.64 5.84 5.14
N HIS A 77 4.14 6.04 3.93
CA HIS A 77 3.41 5.01 3.22
C HIS A 77 4.32 4.02 2.52
N LEU A 78 5.41 4.47 1.90
CA LEU A 78 6.39 3.59 1.26
C LEU A 78 7.07 2.68 2.28
N SER A 79 7.43 3.21 3.45
CA SER A 79 7.99 2.40 4.54
C SER A 79 7.02 1.30 4.96
N ARG A 80 5.75 1.63 5.16
CA ARG A 80 4.71 0.67 5.55
C ARG A 80 4.44 -0.40 4.48
N GLU A 81 4.32 -0.01 3.22
CA GLU A 81 4.06 -0.98 2.14
C GLU A 81 5.30 -1.84 1.84
N THR A 82 6.51 -1.31 2.03
CA THR A 82 7.76 -2.08 1.98
C THR A 82 7.81 -3.10 3.12
N PHE A 83 7.48 -2.70 4.35
CA PHE A 83 7.40 -3.61 5.48
C PHE A 83 6.43 -4.78 5.22
N LYS A 84 5.22 -4.49 4.73
CA LYS A 84 4.23 -5.52 4.35
C LYS A 84 4.77 -6.49 3.29
N SER A 85 5.46 -5.96 2.28
CA SER A 85 6.07 -6.75 1.21
C SER A 85 7.18 -7.66 1.73
N LEU A 86 8.01 -7.17 2.66
CA LEU A 86 9.02 -7.97 3.33
C LEU A 86 8.38 -9.05 4.21
N GLN A 87 7.38 -8.68 5.02
CA GLN A 87 6.68 -9.60 5.91
C GLN A 87 5.96 -10.72 5.13
N SER A 88 5.33 -10.42 4.00
CA SER A 88 4.70 -11.45 3.16
C SER A 88 5.70 -12.40 2.53
N THR A 89 6.93 -11.95 2.27
CA THR A 89 7.99 -12.75 1.66
C THR A 89 8.72 -13.65 2.67
N TYR A 90 9.04 -13.11 3.86
CA TYR A 90 9.79 -13.82 4.90
C TYR A 90 8.90 -14.57 5.90
N GLY A 91 7.59 -14.29 5.93
CA GLY A 91 6.65 -14.89 6.88
C GLY A 91 7.01 -14.59 8.34
N LYS A 92 6.69 -15.51 9.26
CA LYS A 92 6.99 -15.38 10.71
C LYS A 92 8.46 -15.69 11.08
N GLN A 93 9.33 -15.94 10.10
CA GLN A 93 10.70 -16.42 10.34
C GLN A 93 11.66 -15.31 10.79
N GLU A 94 11.36 -14.06 10.43
CA GLU A 94 12.23 -12.91 10.71
C GLU A 94 11.65 -12.03 11.81
N GLU A 95 12.51 -11.48 12.68
CA GLU A 95 12.08 -10.59 13.76
C GLU A 95 11.48 -9.29 13.19
N GLU A 96 10.26 -8.96 13.60
CA GLU A 96 9.50 -7.82 13.09
C GLU A 96 10.28 -6.50 13.15
N LYS A 97 11.00 -6.26 14.25
CA LYS A 97 11.85 -5.06 14.42
C LYS A 97 12.91 -4.93 13.33
N LYS A 98 13.51 -6.04 12.90
CA LYS A 98 14.51 -6.06 11.83
C LYS A 98 13.89 -5.73 10.48
N LEU A 99 12.69 -6.24 10.21
CA LEU A 99 11.93 -5.89 9.00
C LEU A 99 11.53 -4.41 8.98
N ILE A 100 11.12 -3.85 10.12
CA ILE A 100 10.82 -2.42 10.25
C ILE A 100 12.07 -1.59 9.93
N GLY A 101 13.21 -1.88 10.56
CA GLY A 101 14.47 -1.18 10.29
C GLY A 101 14.84 -1.20 8.80
N ARG A 102 14.79 -2.38 8.18
CA ARG A 102 15.09 -2.55 6.76
C ARG A 102 14.12 -1.81 5.84
N SER A 103 12.82 -1.78 6.18
CA SER A 103 11.83 -1.04 5.39
C SER A 103 12.08 0.47 5.39
N ILE A 104 12.55 1.00 6.52
CA ILE A 104 12.91 2.42 6.67
C ILE A 104 14.18 2.73 5.87
N GLU A 105 15.21 1.88 5.96
CA GLU A 105 16.44 2.04 5.19
C GLU A 105 16.18 2.06 3.67
N ILE A 106 15.39 1.10 3.16
CA ILE A 106 15.00 1.05 1.75
C ILE A 106 14.24 2.33 1.35
N THR A 107 13.33 2.81 2.20
CA THR A 107 12.56 4.03 1.93
C THR A 107 13.47 5.24 1.80
N PHE A 108 14.47 5.38 2.67
CA PHE A 108 15.45 6.47 2.58
C PHE A 108 16.30 6.37 1.32
N VAL A 109 16.72 5.16 0.91
CA VAL A 109 17.47 4.96 -0.34
C VAL A 109 16.65 5.41 -1.56
N ILE A 110 15.35 5.18 -1.56
CA ILE A 110 14.47 5.58 -2.68
C ILE A 110 14.24 7.10 -2.71
N LEU A 111 14.22 7.75 -1.54
CA LEU A 111 13.97 9.20 -1.43
C LEU A 111 15.21 10.07 -1.68
N ASN A 112 16.41 9.50 -1.75
CA ASN A 112 17.69 10.18 -1.89
C ASN A 112 18.23 10.10 -3.33
#